data_AF-A0A151EAE3-F1
#
_entry.id   AF-A0A151EAE3-F1
#
_cell.length_a   1.000
_cell.length_b   1.000
_cell.length_c   1.000
_cell.angle_alpha   90.00
_cell.angle_beta   90.00
_cell.angle_gamma   90.00
#
_symmetry.space_group_name_H-M   'P 1'
#
loop_
_entity.id
_entity.type
_entity.pdbx_description
1 polymer ?
#
loop_
_entity_poly.entity_id
_entity_poly.type
_entity_poly.pdbx_seq_one_letter_code
_entity_poly.pdbx_strand_id
1 'polypeptide(L)'
;MGFAYNDLIPAAILLDNPGITREEFVNLLDNTRSAPMVFKKDYGEKIRRARWDTYYPRWEDKLFHRGLHGLAGLLHLEQKPAFEELQKSKNDENGLELRPPFLSVVPHKKNNKWLPPKFTVTVHEKYVFSKIHEKHEESWHKLQKGELFSDAYYHMYLMRVEDIIKEKHTPTKRSRKSREKEYPSPEYNYHLKVRYVRPLEKTYRFSSLDELVKAHPQFHYDFMYDFSQERGALYGGGLFQLGDFLWKKVGDKYYLDKETFNRIRIGMGADWRGGKGYTDLIMTAEAIRNKAWKLLAYCGRRHVLDLFLKKFPESSARRDKAIWDAYTSLAARNKQMTHTEFLRWRITDLKF
;
A
#
# COMPACT_ATOMS: atom_id res chain seq x y z
N MET A 1 3.18 -9.00 -1.92
CA MET A 1 4.52 -9.18 -1.31
C MET A 1 5.17 -7.81 -1.25
N GLY A 2 5.36 -7.25 -0.04
CA GLY A 2 5.93 -5.91 0.16
C GLY A 2 7.43 -5.85 -0.17
N PHE A 3 7.90 -4.69 -0.62
CA PHE A 3 9.29 -4.47 -1.03
C PHE A 3 10.13 -4.06 0.18
N ALA A 4 11.00 -4.95 0.67
CA ALA A 4 11.66 -4.81 1.97
C ALA A 4 12.40 -3.48 2.21
N TYR A 5 12.85 -2.74 1.20
CA TYR A 5 13.60 -1.49 1.40
C TYR A 5 12.90 -0.22 0.93
N ASN A 6 11.80 -0.32 0.17
CA ASN A 6 11.01 0.84 -0.25
C ASN A 6 10.36 1.51 0.96
N ASP A 7 9.95 0.71 1.93
CA ASP A 7 9.23 1.18 3.09
C ASP A 7 10.06 2.14 3.95
N LEU A 8 11.39 2.01 3.98
CA LEU A 8 12.27 2.90 4.75
C LEU A 8 12.58 4.23 4.06
N ILE A 9 12.17 4.41 2.80
CA ILE A 9 12.46 5.63 2.03
C ILE A 9 11.96 6.89 2.74
N PRO A 10 10.71 6.97 3.26
CA PRO A 10 10.22 8.16 3.93
C PRO A 10 11.02 8.48 5.20
N ALA A 11 11.34 7.46 5.99
CA ALA A 11 12.15 7.60 7.20
C ALA A 11 13.55 8.12 6.85
N ALA A 12 14.16 7.60 5.79
CA ALA A 12 15.50 7.98 5.34
C ALA A 12 15.54 9.42 4.83
N ILE A 13 14.49 9.87 4.14
CA ILE A 13 14.35 11.26 3.72
C ILE A 13 14.30 12.19 4.93
N LEU A 14 13.45 11.89 5.92
CA LEU A 14 13.35 12.69 7.14
C LEU A 14 14.62 12.65 8.00
N LEU A 15 15.36 11.54 7.99
CA LEU A 15 16.63 11.41 8.69
C LEU A 15 17.67 12.40 8.13
N ASP A 16 17.82 12.47 6.82
CA ASP A 16 18.83 13.29 6.16
C ASP A 16 18.35 14.73 5.91
N ASN A 17 17.04 14.97 5.97
CA ASN A 17 16.42 16.29 5.76
C ASN A 17 15.45 16.60 6.92
N PRO A 18 15.93 16.82 8.15
CA PRO A 18 15.06 17.12 9.27
C PRO A 18 14.44 18.52 9.11
N GLY A 19 13.13 18.61 9.26
CA GLY A 19 12.42 19.89 9.22
C GLY A 19 12.09 20.38 7.83
N ILE A 20 11.69 19.46 6.95
CA ILE A 20 11.22 19.75 5.60
C ILE A 20 9.72 20.02 5.57
N THR A 21 9.27 20.89 4.67
CA THR A 21 7.85 21.13 4.43
C THR A 21 7.19 19.94 3.71
N ARG A 22 5.87 19.98 3.61
CA ARG A 22 5.08 18.99 2.87
C ARG A 22 5.52 18.90 1.41
N GLU A 23 5.68 20.04 0.76
CA GLU A 23 6.03 20.17 -0.66
C GLU A 23 7.47 19.70 -0.91
N GLU A 24 8.39 20.04 -0.01
CA GLU A 24 9.77 19.53 -0.05
C GLU A 24 9.81 18.01 0.10
N PHE A 25 9.02 17.45 1.03
CA PHE A 25 8.95 16.01 1.25
C PHE A 25 8.39 15.28 0.02
N VAL A 26 7.30 15.79 -0.57
CA VAL A 26 6.77 15.25 -1.83
C VAL A 26 7.83 15.28 -2.93
N ASN A 27 8.52 16.41 -3.10
CA ASN A 27 9.56 16.54 -4.12
C ASN A 27 10.71 15.54 -3.91
N LEU A 28 11.16 15.32 -2.67
CA LEU A 28 12.18 14.34 -2.34
C LEU A 28 11.70 12.89 -2.60
N LEU A 29 10.46 12.58 -2.27
CA LEU A 29 9.84 11.28 -2.57
C LEU A 29 9.75 11.02 -4.08
N ASP A 30 9.24 11.98 -4.85
CA ASP A 30 9.03 11.87 -6.30
C ASP A 30 10.36 11.71 -7.08
N ASN A 31 11.44 12.25 -6.53
CA ASN A 31 12.80 12.15 -7.05
C ASN A 31 13.55 10.89 -6.61
N THR A 32 13.05 10.18 -5.59
CA THR A 32 13.63 8.91 -5.16
C THR A 32 13.12 7.78 -6.06
N ARG A 33 14.04 6.92 -6.53
CA ARG A 33 13.68 5.75 -7.34
C ARG A 33 13.85 4.48 -6.53
N SER A 34 12.82 3.64 -6.55
CA SER A 34 12.87 2.24 -6.18
C SER A 34 12.44 1.38 -7.37
N ALA A 35 12.86 0.13 -7.41
CA ALA A 35 12.50 -0.77 -8.50
C ALA A 35 12.23 -2.19 -7.98
N PRO A 36 11.23 -2.90 -8.50
CA PRO A 36 10.87 -4.25 -8.10
C PRO A 36 11.75 -5.30 -8.79
N MET A 37 12.97 -4.91 -9.22
CA MET A 37 13.89 -5.85 -9.84
C MET A 37 14.20 -6.97 -8.86
N VAL A 38 13.74 -8.18 -9.16
CA VAL A 38 14.26 -9.38 -8.53
C VAL A 38 15.66 -9.60 -9.09
N PHE A 39 16.66 -9.17 -8.33
CA PHE A 39 18.03 -9.56 -8.64
C PHE A 39 18.17 -11.05 -8.36
N LYS A 40 18.03 -11.87 -9.42
CA LYS A 40 18.40 -13.28 -9.35
C LYS A 40 19.92 -13.40 -9.33
N LYS A 41 20.43 -14.36 -8.56
CA LYS A 41 21.87 -14.66 -8.39
C LYS A 41 22.60 -14.79 -9.75
N ASP A 42 21.88 -15.23 -10.79
CA ASP A 42 22.40 -15.53 -12.13
C ASP A 42 22.64 -14.29 -13.01
N TYR A 43 22.21 -13.10 -12.60
CA TYR A 43 22.55 -11.84 -13.28
C TYR A 43 23.94 -11.29 -12.86
N GLY A 44 24.76 -12.14 -12.22
CA GLY A 44 25.91 -11.85 -11.35
C GLY A 44 27.06 -10.99 -11.89
N GLU A 45 27.01 -10.53 -13.14
CA GLU A 45 28.04 -9.64 -13.71
C GLU A 45 27.46 -8.39 -14.39
N LYS A 46 26.39 -8.52 -15.17
CA LYS A 46 25.70 -7.36 -15.79
C LYS A 46 25.20 -6.38 -14.72
N ILE A 47 24.68 -6.88 -13.61
CA ILE A 47 24.28 -6.06 -12.47
C ILE A 47 25.49 -5.34 -11.91
N ARG A 48 26.61 -6.04 -11.62
CA ARG A 48 27.81 -5.44 -11.03
C ARG A 48 28.38 -4.30 -11.88
N ARG A 49 28.32 -4.42 -13.20
CA ARG A 49 28.77 -3.40 -14.16
C ARG A 49 27.77 -2.27 -14.41
N ALA A 50 26.49 -2.45 -14.06
CA ALA A 50 25.47 -1.41 -14.22
C ALA A 50 25.74 -0.20 -13.30
N ARG A 51 25.39 1.00 -13.77
CA ARG A 51 25.49 2.23 -12.99
C ARG A 51 24.59 2.17 -11.75
N TRP A 52 24.98 2.87 -10.68
CA TRP A 52 24.26 2.84 -9.39
C TRP A 52 22.86 3.47 -9.46
N ASP A 53 22.70 4.44 -10.35
CA ASP A 53 21.45 5.14 -10.67
C ASP A 53 20.59 4.43 -11.72
N THR A 54 20.99 3.23 -12.17
CA THR A 54 20.19 2.46 -13.12
C THR A 54 18.91 1.98 -12.43
N TYR A 55 17.77 2.34 -13.01
CA TYR A 55 16.44 1.88 -12.60
C TYR A 55 15.62 1.50 -13.82
N TYR A 56 14.79 0.46 -13.70
CA TYR A 56 13.81 0.08 -14.70
C TYR A 56 12.43 0.39 -14.17
N PRO A 57 11.78 1.49 -14.62
CA PRO A 57 10.49 1.88 -14.09
C PRO A 57 9.45 0.80 -14.39
N ARG A 58 8.84 0.23 -13.35
CA ARG A 58 7.55 -0.43 -13.52
C ARG A 58 6.41 0.53 -13.21
N TRP A 59 5.18 0.14 -13.55
CA TRP A 59 4.01 0.98 -13.31
C TRP A 59 3.65 1.00 -11.82
N GLU A 60 3.92 -0.09 -11.11
CA GLU A 60 3.71 -0.25 -9.66
C GLU A 60 4.53 0.77 -8.85
N ASP A 61 5.74 1.11 -9.32
CA ASP A 61 6.63 2.11 -8.68
C ASP A 61 6.02 3.53 -8.65
N LYS A 62 4.98 3.78 -9.45
CA LYS A 62 4.36 5.11 -9.57
C LYS A 62 3.09 5.29 -8.74
N LEU A 63 2.52 4.21 -8.22
CA LEU A 63 1.24 4.28 -7.50
C LEU A 63 1.41 4.43 -5.99
N PHE A 64 2.53 3.98 -5.41
CA PHE A 64 2.66 3.89 -3.94
C PHE A 64 3.46 5.02 -3.27
N HIS A 65 4.10 5.93 -4.02
CA HIS A 65 4.98 6.97 -3.45
C HIS A 65 5.01 8.26 -4.27
N ARG A 66 3.84 8.76 -4.74
CA ARG A 66 3.82 9.99 -5.54
C ARG A 66 2.86 11.05 -5.05
N GLY A 67 3.31 12.28 -5.10
CA GLY A 67 2.51 13.44 -4.72
C GLY A 67 2.00 13.38 -3.27
N LEU A 68 0.96 14.16 -3.01
CA LEU A 68 0.32 14.21 -1.69
C LEU A 68 -0.38 12.90 -1.32
N HIS A 69 -0.90 12.13 -2.28
CA HIS A 69 -1.50 10.82 -2.01
C HIS A 69 -0.50 9.84 -1.40
N GLY A 70 0.66 9.71 -2.07
CA GLY A 70 1.72 8.83 -1.62
C GLY A 70 2.23 9.25 -0.26
N LEU A 71 2.43 10.56 -0.06
CA LEU A 71 2.85 11.09 1.25
C LEU A 71 1.81 10.78 2.35
N ALA A 72 0.52 11.01 2.11
CA ALA A 72 -0.53 10.72 3.10
C ALA A 72 -0.56 9.25 3.50
N GLY A 73 -0.46 8.34 2.52
CA GLY A 73 -0.38 6.90 2.80
C GLY A 73 0.89 6.51 3.57
N LEU A 74 2.04 7.08 3.22
CA LEU A 74 3.32 6.81 3.89
C LEU A 74 3.37 7.33 5.33
N LEU A 75 2.79 8.50 5.57
CA LEU A 75 2.65 9.08 6.90
C LEU A 75 1.54 8.41 7.71
N HIS A 76 0.75 7.52 7.09
CA HIS A 76 -0.42 6.91 7.70
C HIS A 76 -1.37 7.95 8.30
N LEU A 77 -1.67 8.98 7.49
CA LEU A 77 -2.58 10.04 7.92
C LEU A 77 -3.99 9.52 8.12
N GLU A 78 -4.66 10.02 9.15
CA GLU A 78 -6.07 9.76 9.36
C GLU A 78 -6.91 10.35 8.22
N GLN A 79 -8.00 9.66 7.89
CA GLN A 79 -8.99 10.21 6.96
C GLN A 79 -9.84 11.25 7.67
N LYS A 80 -10.22 12.32 6.96
CA LYS A 80 -11.12 13.31 7.53
C LYS A 80 -12.55 12.77 7.59
N PRO A 81 -13.34 13.09 8.63
CA PRO A 81 -14.72 12.62 8.76
C PRO A 81 -15.61 12.92 7.54
N ALA A 82 -15.39 14.06 6.89
CA ALA A 82 -16.14 14.44 5.69
C ALA A 82 -15.88 13.50 4.49
N PHE A 83 -14.67 12.95 4.38
CA PHE A 83 -14.33 11.97 3.36
C PHE A 83 -14.82 10.56 3.75
N GLU A 84 -14.74 10.20 5.03
CA GLU A 84 -15.35 8.95 5.53
C GLU A 84 -16.86 8.91 5.23
N GLU A 85 -17.56 10.03 5.42
CA GLU A 85 -18.98 10.15 5.08
C GLU A 85 -19.24 9.99 3.58
N LEU A 86 -18.35 10.49 2.72
CA LEU A 86 -18.42 10.28 1.27
C LEU A 86 -18.27 8.80 0.89
N GLN A 87 -17.55 8.02 1.71
CA GLN A 87 -17.33 6.59 1.50
C GLN A 87 -18.45 5.70 2.05
N LYS A 88 -19.39 6.25 2.83
CA LYS A 88 -20.55 5.48 3.29
C LYS A 88 -21.48 5.19 2.11
N SER A 89 -21.96 3.96 2.06
CA SER A 89 -23.01 3.60 1.13
C SER A 89 -24.32 4.28 1.48
N LYS A 90 -25.13 4.51 0.46
CA LYS A 90 -26.48 5.08 0.56
C LYS A 90 -27.44 4.09 -0.07
N ASN A 91 -28.73 4.22 0.20
CA ASN A 91 -29.73 3.42 -0.50
C ASN A 91 -30.41 4.26 -1.58
N ASP A 92 -30.81 3.62 -2.68
CA ASP A 92 -31.69 4.23 -3.66
C ASP A 92 -33.16 4.20 -3.23
N GLU A 93 -34.04 4.71 -4.09
CA GLU A 93 -35.50 4.71 -3.88
C GLU A 93 -36.12 3.31 -3.70
N ASN A 94 -35.41 2.25 -4.10
CA ASN A 94 -35.82 0.86 -3.97
C ASN A 94 -35.19 0.17 -2.75
N GLY A 95 -34.47 0.92 -1.91
CA GLY A 95 -33.77 0.38 -0.73
C GLY A 95 -32.49 -0.38 -1.08
N LEU A 96 -31.98 -0.26 -2.31
CA LEU A 96 -30.77 -0.97 -2.74
C LEU A 96 -29.52 -0.14 -2.49
N GLU A 97 -28.48 -0.82 -2.01
CA GLU A 97 -27.21 -0.18 -1.64
C GLU A 97 -26.47 0.38 -2.87
N LEU A 98 -26.36 1.69 -2.91
CA LEU A 98 -25.54 2.47 -3.80
C LEU A 98 -24.10 2.48 -3.31
N ARG A 99 -23.22 2.19 -4.26
CA ARG A 99 -21.78 2.21 -4.03
C ARG A 99 -21.32 3.65 -3.89
N PRO A 100 -20.45 3.97 -2.92
CA PRO A 100 -19.89 5.32 -2.81
C PRO A 100 -19.14 5.70 -4.09
N PRO A 101 -18.99 7.01 -4.37
CA PRO A 101 -18.22 7.48 -5.51
C PRO A 101 -16.81 6.91 -5.51
N PHE A 102 -16.39 6.38 -6.65
CA PHE A 102 -15.09 5.72 -6.81
C PHE A 102 -14.17 6.53 -7.72
N LEU A 103 -12.97 6.87 -7.22
CA LEU A 103 -11.90 7.47 -8.02
C LEU A 103 -10.95 6.38 -8.52
N SER A 104 -10.84 6.27 -9.85
CA SER A 104 -9.85 5.46 -10.53
C SER A 104 -8.76 6.33 -11.15
N VAL A 105 -7.50 5.95 -10.94
CA VAL A 105 -6.33 6.60 -11.54
C VAL A 105 -5.73 5.64 -12.56
N VAL A 106 -5.83 5.98 -13.84
CA VAL A 106 -5.41 5.11 -14.95
C VAL A 106 -4.06 5.58 -15.48
N PRO A 107 -2.96 4.89 -15.15
CA PRO A 107 -1.67 5.15 -15.78
C PRO A 107 -1.75 4.74 -17.26
N HIS A 108 -1.12 5.51 -18.15
CA HIS A 108 -1.09 5.18 -19.56
C HIS A 108 0.23 5.56 -20.23
N LYS A 109 0.54 4.84 -21.32
CA LYS A 109 1.81 4.92 -22.04
C LYS A 109 1.53 5.15 -23.53
N LYS A 110 2.29 6.04 -24.17
CA LYS A 110 2.28 6.25 -25.63
C LYS A 110 3.72 6.27 -26.12
N ASN A 111 4.04 5.49 -27.15
CA ASN A 111 5.39 5.41 -27.75
C ASN A 111 6.50 5.16 -26.71
N ASN A 112 6.29 4.19 -25.82
CA ASN A 112 7.19 3.89 -24.70
C ASN A 112 7.46 5.03 -23.70
N LYS A 113 6.76 6.17 -23.83
CA LYS A 113 6.78 7.26 -22.85
C LYS A 113 5.52 7.18 -21.99
N TRP A 114 5.72 7.26 -20.68
CA TRP A 114 4.61 7.36 -19.74
C TRP A 114 4.03 8.78 -19.83
N LEU A 115 2.71 8.87 -19.93
CA LEU A 115 1.99 10.13 -19.92
C LEU A 115 1.46 10.42 -18.50
N PRO A 116 1.07 11.67 -18.19
CA PRO A 116 0.35 11.99 -16.96
C PRO A 116 -0.85 11.05 -16.78
N PRO A 117 -1.16 10.59 -15.56
CA PRO A 117 -2.29 9.68 -15.34
C PRO A 117 -3.62 10.36 -15.71
N LYS A 118 -4.60 9.56 -16.16
CA LYS A 118 -5.98 10.03 -16.34
C LYS A 118 -6.78 9.68 -15.09
N PHE A 119 -7.70 10.55 -14.71
CA PHE A 119 -8.55 10.36 -13.54
C PHE A 119 -9.97 10.06 -14.00
N THR A 120 -10.63 9.13 -13.32
CA THR A 120 -12.01 8.74 -13.62
C THR A 120 -12.80 8.64 -12.34
N VAL A 121 -13.86 9.43 -12.21
CA VAL A 121 -14.81 9.34 -11.10
C VAL A 121 -16.04 8.60 -11.59
N THR A 122 -16.42 7.54 -10.89
CA THR A 122 -17.65 6.80 -11.17
C THR A 122 -18.61 7.01 -10.00
N VAL A 123 -19.80 7.53 -10.30
CA VAL A 123 -20.87 7.75 -9.34
C VAL A 123 -21.98 6.77 -9.63
N HIS A 124 -22.32 5.93 -8.65
CA HIS A 124 -23.48 5.05 -8.73
C HIS A 124 -24.73 5.86 -8.35
N GLU A 125 -25.56 6.21 -9.34
CA GLU A 125 -26.70 7.11 -9.12
C GLU A 125 -27.92 6.37 -8.59
N LYS A 126 -28.26 5.23 -9.19
CA LYS A 126 -29.39 4.38 -8.82
C LYS A 126 -29.29 3.01 -9.48
N TYR A 127 -30.12 2.07 -9.07
CA TYR A 127 -30.37 0.88 -9.87
C TYR A 127 -31.46 1.12 -10.91
N VAL A 128 -31.30 0.49 -12.07
CA VAL A 128 -32.32 0.45 -13.12
C VAL A 128 -32.78 -0.98 -13.29
N PHE A 129 -34.10 -1.14 -13.29
CA PHE A 129 -34.76 -2.42 -13.47
C PHE A 129 -35.14 -2.59 -14.94
N SER A 130 -34.85 -3.76 -15.50
CA SER A 130 -35.35 -4.13 -16.83
C SER A 130 -36.87 -4.34 -16.81
N LYS A 131 -37.42 -4.64 -17.99
CA LYS A 131 -38.76 -5.25 -18.09
C LYS A 131 -38.77 -6.61 -17.36
N ILE A 132 -39.96 -7.10 -17.06
CA ILE A 132 -40.14 -8.42 -16.47
C ILE A 132 -39.78 -9.48 -17.53
N HIS A 133 -39.01 -10.48 -17.12
CA HIS A 133 -38.63 -11.64 -17.91
C HIS A 133 -39.05 -12.91 -17.18
N GLU A 134 -39.48 -13.92 -17.94
CA GLU A 134 -39.64 -15.28 -17.43
C GLU A 134 -38.34 -16.04 -17.63
N LYS A 135 -37.87 -16.73 -16.60
CA LYS A 135 -36.57 -17.41 -16.62
C LYS A 135 -36.53 -18.66 -15.76
N HIS A 136 -35.75 -19.63 -16.21
CA HIS A 136 -35.38 -20.80 -15.43
C HIS A 136 -34.05 -20.56 -14.75
N GLU A 137 -34.02 -20.72 -13.43
CA GLU A 137 -32.86 -20.40 -12.59
C GLU A 137 -32.69 -21.43 -11.48
N GLU A 138 -31.45 -21.57 -11.02
CA GLU A 138 -31.07 -22.47 -9.93
C GLU A 138 -30.58 -21.67 -8.72
N SER A 139 -30.88 -22.15 -7.52
CA SER A 139 -30.42 -21.52 -6.28
C SER A 139 -30.05 -22.56 -5.21
N TRP A 140 -29.07 -22.25 -4.38
CA TRP A 140 -28.72 -23.07 -3.21
C TRP A 140 -29.65 -22.84 -2.02
N HIS A 141 -30.30 -21.67 -1.94
CA HIS A 141 -31.27 -21.36 -0.90
C HIS A 141 -32.63 -21.06 -1.50
N LYS A 142 -33.67 -21.20 -0.67
CA LYS A 142 -35.04 -20.92 -1.08
C LYS A 142 -35.21 -19.42 -1.33
N LEU A 143 -35.59 -19.05 -2.55
CA LEU A 143 -35.82 -17.67 -2.95
C LEU A 143 -37.21 -17.19 -2.52
N GLN A 144 -37.33 -15.88 -2.27
CA GLN A 144 -38.59 -15.22 -1.93
C GLN A 144 -38.96 -14.13 -2.95
N LYS A 145 -40.25 -13.84 -3.06
CA LYS A 145 -40.72 -12.69 -3.83
C LYS A 145 -40.14 -11.39 -3.25
N GLY A 146 -39.63 -10.54 -4.12
CA GLY A 146 -38.97 -9.28 -3.79
C GLY A 146 -37.46 -9.40 -3.55
N GLU A 147 -36.93 -10.62 -3.41
CA GLU A 147 -35.51 -10.87 -3.11
C GLU A 147 -34.62 -10.52 -4.30
N LEU A 148 -33.42 -10.01 -3.99
CA LEU A 148 -32.32 -9.90 -4.94
C LEU A 148 -31.49 -11.17 -4.93
N PHE A 149 -31.24 -11.75 -6.10
CA PHE A 149 -30.36 -12.91 -6.23
C PHE A 149 -29.45 -12.77 -7.45
N SER A 150 -28.29 -13.40 -7.37
CA SER A 150 -27.37 -13.58 -8.50
C SER A 150 -27.39 -15.03 -8.96
N ASP A 151 -27.32 -15.27 -10.26
CA ASP A 151 -27.16 -16.60 -10.85
C ASP A 151 -26.02 -17.38 -10.15
N ALA A 152 -26.32 -18.64 -9.82
CA ALA A 152 -25.45 -19.56 -9.11
C ALA A 152 -24.10 -19.82 -9.83
N TYR A 153 -24.07 -19.88 -11.16
CA TYR A 153 -22.85 -20.30 -11.84
C TYR A 153 -21.97 -19.14 -12.30
N TYR A 154 -22.57 -18.01 -12.63
CA TYR A 154 -21.86 -16.94 -13.32
C TYR A 154 -21.79 -15.61 -12.56
N HIS A 155 -22.59 -15.39 -11.50
CA HIS A 155 -22.66 -14.12 -10.75
C HIS A 155 -22.73 -12.85 -11.63
N MET A 156 -23.14 -12.98 -12.89
CA MET A 156 -22.97 -11.93 -13.90
C MET A 156 -24.08 -10.88 -13.84
N TYR A 157 -25.25 -11.24 -13.31
CA TYR A 157 -26.41 -10.37 -13.26
C TYR A 157 -27.10 -10.48 -11.91
N LEU A 158 -27.38 -9.32 -11.32
CA LEU A 158 -28.28 -9.21 -10.17
C LEU A 158 -29.72 -9.17 -10.69
N MET A 159 -30.61 -9.95 -10.09
CA MET A 159 -32.01 -10.04 -10.49
C MET A 159 -32.89 -9.85 -9.27
N ARG A 160 -34.03 -9.16 -9.43
CA ARG A 160 -35.10 -9.10 -8.44
C ARG A 160 -36.18 -10.11 -8.80
N VAL A 161 -36.55 -10.97 -7.86
CA VAL A 161 -37.67 -11.90 -8.01
C VAL A 161 -38.98 -11.12 -7.91
N GLU A 162 -39.72 -11.02 -9.00
CA GLU A 162 -41.04 -10.40 -9.00
C GLU A 162 -42.12 -11.43 -8.66
N ASP A 163 -41.95 -12.67 -9.12
CA ASP A 163 -42.86 -13.76 -8.83
C ASP A 163 -42.19 -15.13 -9.00
N ILE A 164 -42.71 -16.13 -8.28
CA ILE A 164 -42.28 -17.53 -8.39
C ILE A 164 -43.40 -18.31 -9.08
N ILE A 165 -43.22 -18.60 -10.37
CA ILE A 165 -44.20 -19.36 -11.16
C ILE A 165 -44.16 -20.83 -10.74
N LYS A 166 -42.96 -21.39 -10.57
CA LYS A 166 -42.75 -22.78 -10.18
C LYS A 166 -41.50 -22.92 -9.34
N GLU A 167 -41.59 -23.69 -8.26
CA GLU A 167 -40.48 -24.11 -7.42
C GLU A 167 -40.39 -25.64 -7.44
N LYS A 168 -39.19 -26.18 -7.63
CA LYS A 168 -38.91 -27.60 -7.45
C LYS A 168 -37.67 -27.76 -6.58
N HIS A 169 -37.88 -28.23 -5.36
CA HIS A 169 -36.80 -28.62 -4.46
C HIS A 169 -36.26 -30.00 -4.84
N THR A 170 -34.96 -30.09 -5.07
CA THR A 170 -34.24 -31.34 -5.32
C THR A 170 -33.11 -31.43 -4.29
N PRO A 171 -33.35 -32.08 -3.14
CA PRO A 171 -32.36 -32.16 -2.08
C PRO A 171 -31.07 -32.77 -2.61
N THR A 172 -29.92 -32.12 -2.37
CA THR A 172 -28.63 -32.72 -2.69
C THR A 172 -28.46 -34.00 -1.89
N LYS A 173 -28.45 -35.15 -2.56
CA LYS A 173 -28.00 -36.40 -1.94
C LYS A 173 -26.50 -36.26 -1.69
N ARG A 174 -26.10 -35.83 -0.49
CA ARG A 174 -24.71 -35.92 -0.03
C ARG A 174 -24.31 -37.40 -0.07
N SER A 175 -23.70 -37.83 -1.17
CA SER A 175 -23.06 -39.14 -1.19
C SER A 175 -21.92 -39.08 -0.17
N ARG A 176 -21.87 -40.05 0.74
CA ARG A 176 -20.88 -40.13 1.82
C ARG A 176 -19.43 -40.30 1.31
N LYS A 177 -19.21 -40.26 -0.02
CA LYS A 177 -17.94 -40.59 -0.70
C LYS A 177 -17.27 -39.44 -1.46
N SER A 178 -17.87 -38.28 -1.68
CA SER A 178 -17.19 -37.17 -2.39
C SER A 178 -16.50 -36.22 -1.40
N ARG A 179 -15.32 -36.65 -0.91
CA ARG A 179 -14.39 -35.80 -0.14
C ARG A 179 -13.51 -34.91 -1.03
N GLU A 180 -13.76 -34.88 -2.34
CA GLU A 180 -12.93 -34.16 -3.30
C GLU A 180 -13.78 -33.19 -4.15
N LYS A 181 -13.67 -31.89 -3.80
CA LYS A 181 -13.79 -30.72 -4.70
C LYS A 181 -15.07 -30.46 -5.50
N GLU A 182 -16.18 -31.15 -5.27
CA GLU A 182 -17.46 -30.76 -5.89
C GLU A 182 -18.15 -29.67 -5.04
N TYR A 183 -18.28 -28.47 -5.62
CA TYR A 183 -19.19 -27.46 -5.09
C TYR A 183 -20.59 -28.08 -4.96
N PRO A 184 -21.34 -27.80 -3.87
CA PRO A 184 -22.67 -28.35 -3.71
C PRO A 184 -23.54 -27.97 -4.91
N SER A 185 -24.24 -28.95 -5.51
CA SER A 185 -25.22 -28.66 -6.55
C SER A 185 -26.36 -27.79 -5.99
N PRO A 186 -26.92 -26.85 -6.77
CA PRO A 186 -28.08 -26.07 -6.33
C PRO A 186 -29.25 -26.97 -5.90
N GLU A 187 -29.94 -26.59 -4.82
CA GLU A 187 -31.01 -27.38 -4.20
C GLU A 187 -32.39 -27.06 -4.79
N TYR A 188 -32.54 -25.88 -5.40
CA TYR A 188 -33.81 -25.39 -5.91
C TYR A 188 -33.71 -25.08 -7.40
N ASN A 189 -34.72 -25.54 -8.13
CA ASN A 189 -34.93 -25.18 -9.52
C ASN A 189 -36.21 -24.35 -9.62
N TYR A 190 -36.10 -23.19 -10.23
CA TYR A 190 -37.19 -22.23 -10.33
C TYR A 190 -37.61 -21.95 -11.78
N HIS A 191 -38.88 -21.64 -11.96
CA HIS A 191 -39.38 -20.82 -13.06
C HIS A 191 -39.88 -19.51 -12.44
N LEU A 192 -39.22 -18.39 -12.75
CA LEU A 192 -39.40 -17.10 -12.09
C LEU A 192 -39.85 -16.03 -13.07
N LYS A 193 -40.60 -15.04 -12.56
CA LYS A 193 -40.66 -13.70 -13.17
C LYS A 193 -39.62 -12.83 -12.47
N VAL A 194 -38.68 -12.29 -13.23
CA VAL A 194 -37.57 -11.49 -12.70
C VAL A 194 -37.42 -10.16 -13.44
N ARG A 195 -36.85 -9.17 -12.76
CA ARG A 195 -36.25 -7.99 -13.41
C ARG A 195 -34.75 -8.03 -13.24
N TYR A 196 -34.00 -7.83 -14.31
CA TYR A 196 -32.56 -7.59 -14.20
C TYR A 196 -32.33 -6.24 -13.55
N VAL A 197 -31.41 -6.23 -12.60
CA VAL A 197 -31.00 -5.08 -11.82
C VAL A 197 -29.59 -4.74 -12.25
N ARG A 198 -29.41 -3.53 -12.80
CA ARG A 198 -28.08 -3.03 -13.17
C ARG A 198 -27.82 -1.68 -12.53
N PRO A 199 -26.59 -1.42 -12.07
CA PRO A 199 -26.23 -0.09 -11.60
C PRO A 199 -26.28 0.89 -12.78
N LEU A 200 -26.91 2.04 -12.57
CA LEU A 200 -26.76 3.20 -13.43
C LEU A 200 -25.61 4.03 -12.88
N GLU A 201 -24.53 4.05 -13.64
CA GLU A 201 -23.30 4.75 -13.26
C GLU A 201 -23.04 5.91 -14.19
N LYS A 202 -22.67 7.05 -13.61
CA LYS A 202 -22.17 8.19 -14.35
C LYS A 202 -20.66 8.27 -14.17
N THR A 203 -19.95 8.26 -15.29
CA THR A 203 -18.49 8.29 -15.33
C THR A 203 -17.98 9.63 -15.84
N TYR A 204 -17.22 10.33 -15.01
CA TYR A 204 -16.55 11.58 -15.36
C TYR A 204 -15.07 11.31 -15.56
N ARG A 205 -14.49 11.86 -16.63
CA ARG A 205 -13.07 11.65 -16.99
C ARG A 205 -12.34 12.97 -17.03
N PHE A 206 -11.17 13.01 -16.40
CA PHE A 206 -10.31 14.19 -16.29
C PHE A 206 -8.89 13.87 -16.78
N SER A 207 -8.28 14.85 -17.42
CA SER A 207 -6.92 14.72 -17.98
C SER A 207 -5.83 15.06 -16.98
N SER A 208 -6.18 15.75 -15.89
CA SER A 208 -5.29 16.15 -14.80
C SER A 208 -5.99 16.08 -13.43
N LEU A 209 -5.18 16.13 -12.37
CA LEU A 209 -5.68 16.23 -10.99
C LEU A 209 -6.38 17.58 -10.76
N ASP A 210 -5.84 18.67 -11.32
CA ASP A 210 -6.42 20.01 -11.16
C ASP A 210 -7.83 20.10 -11.77
N GLU A 211 -8.04 19.49 -12.94
CA GLU A 211 -9.37 19.39 -13.55
C GLU A 211 -10.34 18.60 -12.67
N LEU A 212 -9.89 17.46 -12.14
CA LEU A 212 -10.67 16.64 -11.22
C LEU A 212 -11.06 17.46 -9.98
N VAL A 213 -10.09 18.12 -9.34
CA VAL A 213 -10.28 18.85 -8.09
C VAL A 213 -11.17 20.07 -8.29
N LYS A 214 -11.07 20.75 -9.44
CA LYS A 214 -11.96 21.85 -9.79
C LYS A 214 -13.42 21.40 -9.91
N ALA A 215 -13.67 20.22 -10.48
CA ALA A 215 -15.01 19.68 -10.68
C ALA A 215 -15.56 18.93 -9.44
N HIS A 216 -14.68 18.25 -8.71
CA HIS A 216 -14.99 17.41 -7.56
C HIS A 216 -13.94 17.62 -6.46
N PRO A 217 -14.00 18.74 -5.71
CA PRO A 217 -13.01 19.10 -4.70
C PRO A 217 -12.89 18.09 -3.56
N GLN A 218 -13.93 17.28 -3.33
CA GLN A 218 -13.92 16.20 -2.34
C GLN A 218 -12.89 15.08 -2.61
N PHE A 219 -12.34 15.02 -3.84
CA PHE A 219 -11.25 14.10 -4.18
C PHE A 219 -9.87 14.75 -4.09
N HIS A 220 -9.77 15.99 -3.61
CA HIS A 220 -8.48 16.59 -3.27
C HIS A 220 -7.91 15.95 -2.01
N TYR A 221 -6.60 15.74 -1.97
CA TYR A 221 -5.96 15.05 -0.83
C TYR A 221 -6.10 15.80 0.50
N ASP A 222 -6.17 17.13 0.49
CA ASP A 222 -6.45 17.93 1.70
C ASP A 222 -7.88 17.77 2.22
N PHE A 223 -8.82 17.32 1.37
CA PHE A 223 -10.17 16.94 1.81
C PHE A 223 -10.18 15.52 2.36
N MET A 224 -9.41 14.61 1.74
CA MET A 224 -9.38 13.19 2.08
C MET A 224 -8.65 12.91 3.40
N TYR A 225 -7.49 13.54 3.61
CA TYR A 225 -6.56 13.21 4.70
C TYR A 225 -6.30 14.39 5.63
N ASP A 226 -6.03 14.11 6.90
CA ASP A 226 -5.66 15.12 7.87
C ASP A 226 -4.16 15.44 7.88
N PHE A 227 -3.76 16.40 7.04
CA PHE A 227 -2.41 16.96 7.05
C PHE A 227 -2.10 17.87 8.26
N SER A 228 -3.08 18.14 9.13
CA SER A 228 -2.83 18.86 10.40
C SER A 228 -2.29 17.93 11.49
N GLN A 229 -2.39 16.62 11.30
CA GLN A 229 -1.87 15.60 12.21
C GLN A 229 -0.41 15.87 12.59
N GLU A 230 -0.15 15.97 13.90
CA GLU A 230 1.16 16.40 14.43
C GLU A 230 2.16 15.25 14.61
N ARG A 231 1.70 13.99 14.60
CA ARG A 231 2.55 12.82 14.76
C ARG A 231 1.90 11.58 14.16
N GLY A 232 2.71 10.61 13.78
CA GLY A 232 2.21 9.33 13.30
C GLY A 232 3.31 8.30 13.18
N ALA A 233 2.95 7.10 12.74
CA ALA A 233 3.90 6.07 12.38
C ALA A 233 4.07 6.07 10.86
N LEU A 234 5.30 5.83 10.39
CA LEU A 234 5.49 5.58 8.97
C LEU A 234 4.92 4.21 8.61
N TYR A 235 4.17 4.16 7.50
CA TYR A 235 3.63 2.91 6.98
C TYR A 235 4.55 2.35 5.91
N GLY A 236 4.97 1.09 6.10
CA GLY A 236 5.59 0.30 5.05
C GLY A 236 4.53 -0.48 4.29
N GLY A 237 4.51 -0.41 2.97
CA GLY A 237 3.49 -1.08 2.17
C GLY A 237 3.48 -2.60 2.40
N GLY A 238 2.30 -3.17 2.67
CA GLY A 238 2.09 -4.63 2.75
C GLY A 238 2.21 -5.20 4.17
N LEU A 239 3.00 -6.28 4.33
CA LEU A 239 3.08 -7.08 5.57
C LEU A 239 4.00 -6.49 6.65
N PHE A 240 4.66 -5.36 6.39
CA PHE A 240 5.70 -4.83 7.27
C PHE A 240 5.32 -3.45 7.79
N GLN A 241 4.74 -3.39 8.99
CA GLN A 241 4.56 -2.13 9.70
C GLN A 241 5.92 -1.60 10.17
N LEU A 242 6.23 -0.34 9.84
CA LEU A 242 7.36 0.39 10.41
C LEU A 242 6.94 1.09 11.70
N GLY A 243 6.18 0.39 12.57
CA GLY A 243 5.56 0.97 13.77
C GLY A 243 6.56 1.62 14.75
N ASP A 244 7.84 1.26 14.65
CA ASP A 244 8.93 1.86 15.44
C ASP A 244 9.54 3.13 14.82
N PHE A 245 9.20 3.47 13.57
CA PHE A 245 9.67 4.68 12.88
C PHE A 245 8.57 5.73 12.91
N LEU A 246 8.55 6.54 13.97
CA LEU A 246 7.57 7.61 14.12
C LEU A 246 8.05 8.90 13.47
N TRP A 247 7.10 9.69 13.00
CA TRP A 247 7.33 11.05 12.52
C TRP A 247 6.55 12.03 13.40
N LYS A 248 7.03 13.27 13.45
CA LYS A 248 6.35 14.40 14.08
C LYS A 248 6.41 15.64 13.21
N LYS A 249 5.42 16.50 13.36
CA LYS A 249 5.29 17.78 12.69
C LYS A 249 5.48 18.90 13.71
N VAL A 250 6.28 19.89 13.37
CA VAL A 250 6.45 21.12 14.18
C VAL A 250 6.19 22.30 13.25
N GLY A 251 5.05 22.96 13.44
CA GLY A 251 4.54 23.92 12.47
C GLY A 251 4.16 23.24 11.14
N ASP A 252 4.76 23.68 10.04
CA ASP A 252 4.57 23.12 8.69
C ASP A 252 5.61 22.05 8.31
N LYS A 253 6.54 21.75 9.23
CA LYS A 253 7.73 20.93 8.96
C LYS A 253 7.66 19.55 9.58
N TYR A 254 8.11 18.55 8.84
CA TYR A 254 8.16 17.14 9.23
C TYR A 254 9.55 16.74 9.71
N TYR A 255 9.57 15.89 10.73
CA TYR A 255 10.76 15.35 11.37
C TYR A 255 10.58 13.86 11.62
N LEU A 256 11.67 13.11 11.54
CA LEU A 256 11.72 11.78 12.13
C LEU A 256 11.78 11.93 13.66
N ASP A 257 10.92 11.24 14.40
CA ASP A 257 10.85 11.39 15.84
C ASP A 257 12.03 10.71 16.54
N LYS A 258 12.95 11.54 17.04
CA LYS A 258 14.20 11.12 17.69
C LYS A 258 13.97 10.24 18.92
N GLU A 259 12.86 10.39 19.63
CA GLU A 259 12.57 9.61 20.84
C GLU A 259 12.32 8.13 20.53
N THR A 260 11.94 7.82 19.29
CA THR A 260 11.66 6.46 18.85
C THR A 260 12.88 5.72 18.32
N PHE A 261 14.00 6.41 18.11
CA PHE A 261 15.25 5.77 17.68
C PHE A 261 15.72 4.69 18.65
N ASN A 262 15.48 4.87 19.95
CA ASN A 262 15.82 3.88 20.98
C ASN A 262 14.96 2.61 20.90
N ARG A 263 13.85 2.64 20.15
CA ARG A 263 12.94 1.50 19.93
C ARG A 263 13.26 0.75 18.64
N ILE A 264 13.85 1.44 17.66
CA ILE A 264 14.25 0.84 16.38
C ILE A 264 15.29 -0.25 16.66
N ARG A 265 14.99 -1.48 16.24
CA ARG A 265 15.89 -2.63 16.42
C ARG A 265 17.17 -2.43 15.61
N ILE A 266 18.23 -3.16 15.98
CA ILE A 266 19.39 -3.32 15.08
C ILE A 266 18.88 -4.04 13.82
N GLY A 267 19.20 -3.50 12.65
CA GLY A 267 18.87 -4.17 11.39
C GLY A 267 19.68 -5.47 11.28
N MET A 268 19.00 -6.58 11.00
CA MET A 268 19.65 -7.91 10.92
C MET A 268 20.36 -8.17 9.57
N GLY A 269 20.55 -7.13 8.76
CA GLY A 269 21.24 -7.23 7.47
C GLY A 269 20.33 -7.68 6.33
N ALA A 270 20.94 -8.06 5.21
CA ALA A 270 20.28 -8.21 3.90
C ALA A 270 19.36 -9.44 3.74
N ASP A 271 18.94 -10.07 4.85
CA ASP A 271 17.93 -11.12 4.81
C ASP A 271 16.54 -10.48 4.66
N TRP A 272 15.79 -10.93 3.67
CA TRP A 272 14.42 -10.48 3.41
C TRP A 272 13.45 -10.88 4.54
N ARG A 273 13.85 -11.80 5.42
CA ARG A 273 13.14 -12.16 6.65
C ARG A 273 13.60 -11.37 7.88
N GLY A 274 14.72 -10.64 7.78
CA GLY A 274 15.26 -9.84 8.87
C GLY A 274 14.42 -8.59 9.12
N GLY A 275 14.19 -8.28 10.40
CA GLY A 275 13.53 -7.04 10.78
C GLY A 275 14.32 -5.83 10.28
N LYS A 276 13.63 -4.84 9.71
CA LYS A 276 14.21 -3.58 9.28
C LYS A 276 14.60 -2.78 10.52
N GLY A 277 15.85 -2.30 10.56
CA GLY A 277 16.35 -1.60 11.73
C GLY A 277 17.15 -0.34 11.44
N TYR A 278 17.86 0.16 12.45
CA TYR A 278 18.58 1.43 12.37
C TYR A 278 19.69 1.42 11.30
N THR A 279 20.46 0.34 11.24
CA THR A 279 21.49 0.13 10.22
C THR A 279 20.88 0.08 8.81
N ASP A 280 19.68 -0.50 8.67
CA ASP A 280 18.97 -0.51 7.40
C ASP A 280 18.50 0.88 6.98
N LEU A 281 18.01 1.69 7.93
CA LEU A 281 17.61 3.07 7.69
C LEU A 281 18.80 3.90 7.18
N ILE A 282 19.95 3.78 7.85
CA ILE A 282 21.19 4.48 7.46
C ILE A 282 21.60 4.08 6.05
N MET A 283 21.57 2.79 5.72
CA MET A 283 21.87 2.35 4.36
C MET A 283 20.84 2.81 3.32
N THR A 284 19.59 3.07 3.72
CA THR A 284 18.57 3.63 2.82
C THR A 284 18.91 5.09 2.52
N ALA A 285 19.25 5.86 3.56
CA ALA A 285 19.64 7.25 3.43
C ALA A 285 20.90 7.40 2.55
N GLU A 286 21.93 6.58 2.77
CA GLU A 286 23.13 6.57 1.95
C GLU A 286 22.86 6.19 0.49
N ALA A 287 21.93 5.27 0.24
CA ALA A 287 21.51 4.95 -1.12
C ALA A 287 20.84 6.14 -1.81
N ILE A 288 19.97 6.85 -1.10
CA ILE A 288 19.27 8.03 -1.64
C ILE A 288 20.28 9.15 -1.95
N ARG A 289 21.16 9.47 -1.00
CA ARG A 289 22.19 10.50 -1.17
C ARG A 289 23.07 10.26 -2.39
N ASN A 290 23.48 9.01 -2.60
CA ASN A 290 24.36 8.62 -3.70
C ASN A 290 23.63 8.24 -4.99
N LYS A 291 22.30 8.44 -5.05
CA LYS A 291 21.43 7.98 -6.16
C LYS A 291 21.64 6.50 -6.51
N ALA A 292 21.97 5.67 -5.51
CA ALA A 292 22.23 4.26 -5.66
C ALA A 292 20.94 3.44 -5.64
N TRP A 293 20.02 3.74 -6.57
CA TRP A 293 18.69 3.11 -6.70
C TRP A 293 18.74 1.60 -6.78
N LYS A 294 19.81 1.08 -7.36
CA LYS A 294 20.12 -0.35 -7.39
C LYS A 294 20.18 -1.00 -6.01
N LEU A 295 20.57 -0.27 -4.96
CA LEU A 295 20.60 -0.76 -3.58
C LEU A 295 19.19 -0.86 -2.97
N LEU A 296 18.25 -0.03 -3.42
CA LEU A 296 16.86 0.02 -2.97
C LEU A 296 15.96 -1.00 -3.68
N ALA A 297 16.44 -1.62 -4.76
CA ALA A 297 15.70 -2.66 -5.45
C ALA A 297 15.61 -3.98 -4.65
N TYR A 298 14.68 -4.86 -5.04
CA TYR A 298 14.44 -6.13 -4.34
C TYR A 298 15.71 -7.00 -4.28
N CYS A 299 16.13 -7.37 -3.06
CA CYS A 299 17.41 -8.03 -2.77
C CYS A 299 18.68 -7.25 -3.17
N GLY A 300 18.60 -5.96 -3.50
CA GLY A 300 19.74 -5.13 -3.92
C GLY A 300 20.87 -5.15 -2.89
N ARG A 301 20.55 -4.90 -1.62
CA ARG A 301 21.52 -4.97 -0.52
C ARG A 301 22.23 -6.30 -0.40
N ARG A 302 21.52 -7.42 -0.58
CA ARG A 302 22.10 -8.76 -0.47
C ARG A 302 23.21 -9.00 -1.48
N HIS A 303 23.10 -8.39 -2.66
CA HIS A 303 23.97 -8.71 -3.79
C HIS A 303 25.02 -7.65 -4.07
N VAL A 304 24.79 -6.38 -3.72
CA VAL A 304 25.67 -5.28 -4.10
C VAL A 304 26.05 -4.32 -2.97
N LEU A 305 25.70 -4.63 -1.71
CA LEU A 305 26.11 -3.78 -0.58
C LEU A 305 27.64 -3.69 -0.46
N ASP A 306 28.38 -4.80 -0.50
CA ASP A 306 29.85 -4.75 -0.37
C ASP A 306 30.51 -3.93 -1.49
N LEU A 307 29.98 -4.03 -2.71
CA LEU A 307 30.45 -3.23 -3.85
C LEU A 307 30.12 -1.74 -3.66
N PHE A 308 28.97 -1.43 -3.07
CA PHE A 308 28.58 -0.07 -2.75
C PHE A 308 29.52 0.53 -1.71
N LEU A 309 29.76 -0.18 -0.59
CA LEU A 309 30.63 0.30 0.49
C LEU A 309 32.09 0.47 0.06
N LYS A 310 32.60 -0.41 -0.83
CA LYS A 310 33.92 -0.23 -1.44
C LYS A 310 34.02 1.01 -2.32
N LYS A 311 32.95 1.36 -3.03
CA LYS A 311 32.93 2.53 -3.91
C LYS A 311 32.70 3.84 -3.15
N PHE A 312 31.90 3.79 -2.08
CA PHE A 312 31.52 4.95 -1.27
C PHE A 312 32.03 4.75 0.16
N PRO A 313 33.32 5.01 0.43
CA PRO A 313 33.95 4.73 1.73
C PRO A 313 33.33 5.55 2.86
N GLU A 314 32.84 6.75 2.58
CA GLU A 314 32.10 7.59 3.54
C GLU A 314 30.81 6.89 4.02
N SER A 315 30.08 6.24 3.11
CA SER A 315 28.91 5.43 3.45
C SER A 315 29.29 4.20 4.28
N SER A 316 30.49 3.62 4.06
CA SER A 316 31.03 2.56 4.92
C SER A 316 31.26 3.06 6.34
N ALA A 317 31.95 4.19 6.51
CA ALA A 317 32.19 4.77 7.82
C ALA A 317 30.87 5.08 8.56
N ARG A 318 29.87 5.63 7.87
CA ARG A 318 28.54 5.91 8.46
C ARG A 318 27.81 4.63 8.85
N ARG A 319 27.88 3.58 8.03
CA ARG A 319 27.32 2.25 8.35
C ARG A 319 27.99 1.65 9.58
N ASP A 320 29.32 1.65 9.63
CA ASP A 320 30.09 1.03 10.71
C ASP A 320 29.83 1.75 12.04
N LYS A 321 29.73 3.09 12.01
CA LYS A 321 29.25 3.87 13.14
C LYS A 321 27.84 3.45 13.55
N ALA A 322 26.88 3.35 12.62
CA ALA A 322 25.52 2.94 12.94
C ALA A 322 25.43 1.54 13.54
N ILE A 323 26.27 0.60 13.09
CA ILE A 323 26.41 -0.74 13.67
C ILE A 323 26.89 -0.63 15.11
N TRP A 324 27.96 0.15 15.35
CA TRP A 324 28.51 0.37 16.69
C TRP A 324 27.52 1.03 17.63
N ASP A 325 26.85 2.09 17.19
CA ASP A 325 25.83 2.81 17.95
C ASP A 325 24.70 1.83 18.33
N ALA A 326 24.20 1.05 17.38
CA ALA A 326 23.11 0.09 17.61
C ALA A 326 23.50 -1.02 18.61
N TYR A 327 24.69 -1.61 18.48
CA TYR A 327 25.19 -2.61 19.45
C TYR A 327 25.43 -2.02 20.83
N THR A 328 25.95 -0.80 20.89
CA THR A 328 26.17 -0.08 22.16
C THR A 328 24.83 0.22 22.84
N SER A 329 23.82 0.67 22.10
CA SER A 329 22.47 0.88 22.62
C SER A 329 21.83 -0.41 23.13
N LEU A 330 21.95 -1.51 22.39
CA LEU A 330 21.40 -2.80 22.83
C LEU A 330 22.09 -3.31 24.11
N ALA A 331 23.43 -3.22 24.17
CA ALA A 331 24.20 -3.65 25.32
C ALA A 331 23.94 -2.79 26.56
N ALA A 332 23.85 -1.47 26.41
CA ALA A 332 23.46 -0.54 27.47
C ALA A 332 22.06 -0.88 28.00
N ARG A 333 21.08 -1.09 27.12
CA ARG A 333 19.71 -1.48 27.49
C ARG A 333 19.66 -2.80 28.26
N ASN A 334 20.36 -3.83 27.79
CA ASN A 334 20.40 -5.14 28.46
C ASN A 334 21.01 -5.06 29.87
N LYS A 335 21.89 -4.08 30.11
CA LYS A 335 22.46 -3.80 31.43
C LYS A 335 21.69 -2.76 32.24
N GLN A 336 20.56 -2.26 31.72
CA GLN A 336 19.78 -1.16 32.33
C GLN A 336 20.63 0.09 32.60
N MET A 337 21.59 0.37 31.72
CA MET A 337 22.49 1.52 31.78
C MET A 337 22.12 2.55 30.71
N THR A 338 22.37 3.82 30.99
CA THR A 338 22.46 4.85 29.94
C THR A 338 23.66 4.57 29.01
N HIS A 339 23.68 5.16 27.82
CA HIS A 339 24.83 5.03 26.91
C HIS A 339 26.14 5.48 27.57
N THR A 340 26.11 6.58 28.31
CA THR A 340 27.28 7.13 28.99
C THR A 340 27.78 6.20 30.09
N GLU A 341 26.88 5.63 30.90
CA GLU A 341 27.23 4.65 31.93
C GLU A 341 27.81 3.38 31.33
N PHE A 342 27.22 2.86 30.25
CA PHE A 342 27.72 1.68 29.57
C PHE A 342 29.12 1.90 28.96
N LEU A 343 29.35 3.05 28.33
CA LEU A 343 30.67 3.39 27.78
C LEU A 343 31.73 3.54 28.89
N ARG A 344 31.39 4.21 30.00
CA ARG A 344 32.27 4.30 31.18
C ARG A 344 32.57 2.92 31.75
N TRP A 345 31.54 2.11 31.96
CA TRP A 345 31.67 0.73 32.43
C TRP A 345 32.63 -0.07 31.55
N ARG A 346 32.50 0.03 30.22
CA ARG A 346 33.39 -0.68 29.30
C ARG A 346 34.85 -0.23 29.41
N ILE A 347 35.10 1.06 29.60
CA ILE A 347 36.46 1.61 29.72
C ILE A 347 37.08 1.23 31.07
N THR A 348 36.28 1.15 32.13
CA THR A 348 36.78 0.87 33.49
C THR A 348 36.92 -0.62 33.80
N ASP A 349 36.04 -1.49 33.26
CA ASP A 349 36.08 -2.93 33.51
C ASP A 349 36.88 -3.72 32.47
N LEU A 350 37.13 -3.19 31.27
CA LEU A 350 38.17 -3.71 30.39
C LEU A 350 39.53 -3.25 30.91
N LYS A 351 39.96 -3.82 32.04
CA LYS A 351 41.36 -3.80 32.45
C LYS A 351 42.17 -4.47 31.34
N PHE A 352 42.89 -3.68 30.55
CA PHE A 352 43.95 -4.17 29.67
C PHE A 352 45.13 -4.65 30.49
#